data_AF-A0AAU3GMW2-F1
#
_entry.id   AF-A0AAU3GMW2-F1
#
_cell.length_a   1.000
_cell.length_b   1.000
_cell.length_c   1.000
_cell.angle_alpha   90.00
_cell.angle_beta   90.00
_cell.angle_gamma   90.00
#
_symmetry.space_group_name_H-M   'P 1'
#
loop_
_entity.id
_entity.type
_entity.pdbx_description
1 polymer ?
#
loop_
_entity_poly.entity_id
_entity_poly.type
_entity_poly.pdbx_seq_one_letter_code
_entity_poly.pdbx_strand_id
1 'polypeptide(L)'
;MQGMIPHHAQALRMTDLVPSRSTNRDITLIAKRIQASQEDEIALMRRWLRDRGQTVPAADHDHSGAGGELMPGMLTEEQFAELKKATGTDFDRAFVQYMIAHHMGALQMVEKLFNSDGGQETEIFTYASHVDGDQRIEIDRMQKLLAQLGGPAPN
;
A
#
# COMPACT_ATOMS: atom_id res chain seq x y z
N MET A 1 3.39 2.74 13.18
CA MET A 1 4.39 1.77 12.67
C MET A 1 3.86 0.35 12.57
N GLN A 2 3.46 -0.30 13.67
CA GLN A 2 3.05 -1.72 13.65
C GLN A 2 1.98 -2.07 12.59
N GLY A 3 0.91 -1.29 12.49
CA GLY A 3 -0.12 -1.53 11.46
C GLY A 3 0.34 -1.25 10.02
N MET A 4 1.30 -0.35 9.83
CA MET A 4 1.71 0.04 8.48
C MET A 4 2.63 -1.01 7.81
N ILE A 5 3.34 -1.83 8.59
CA ILE A 5 4.15 -2.94 8.05
C ILE A 5 3.31 -3.96 7.26
N PRO A 6 2.26 -4.58 7.83
CA PRO A 6 1.42 -5.52 7.08
C PRO A 6 0.60 -4.83 5.97
N HIS A 7 0.29 -3.54 6.13
CA HIS A 7 -0.32 -2.74 5.06
C HIS A 7 0.61 -2.67 3.85
N HIS A 8 1.85 -2.20 4.04
CA HIS A 8 2.85 -2.16 2.97
C HIS A 8 3.15 -3.53 2.37
N ALA A 9 3.16 -4.57 3.20
CA ALA A 9 3.38 -5.93 2.71
C ALA A 9 2.28 -6.42 1.75
N GLN A 10 1.01 -6.00 1.93
CA GLN A 10 -0.03 -6.32 0.95
C GLN A 10 0.21 -5.64 -0.40
N ALA A 11 0.70 -4.39 -0.41
CA ALA A 11 1.11 -3.72 -1.65
C ALA A 11 2.21 -4.50 -2.38
N LEU A 12 3.22 -5.02 -1.65
CA LEU A 12 4.26 -5.87 -2.25
C LEU A 12 3.68 -7.15 -2.87
N ARG A 13 2.74 -7.82 -2.18
CA ARG A 13 2.05 -9.00 -2.73
C ARG A 13 1.24 -8.67 -3.97
N MET A 14 0.67 -7.45 -4.08
CA MET A 14 -0.02 -6.99 -5.29
C MET A 14 0.97 -6.75 -6.43
N THR A 15 2.11 -6.09 -6.16
CA THR A 15 3.12 -5.81 -7.20
C THR A 15 3.78 -7.08 -7.73
N ASP A 16 3.93 -8.12 -6.90
CA ASP A 16 4.48 -9.43 -7.30
C ASP A 16 3.64 -10.14 -8.37
N LEU A 17 2.35 -9.79 -8.52
CA LEU A 17 1.51 -10.37 -9.56
C LEU A 17 1.86 -9.83 -10.95
N VAL A 18 2.34 -8.59 -11.03
CA VAL A 18 2.47 -7.82 -12.28
C VAL A 18 3.26 -8.55 -13.37
N PRO A 19 4.44 -9.15 -13.12
CA PRO A 19 5.24 -9.80 -14.17
C PRO A 19 4.51 -10.95 -14.90
N SER A 20 3.55 -11.60 -14.23
CA SER A 20 2.80 -12.73 -14.78
C SER A 20 1.43 -12.36 -15.33
N ARG A 21 0.96 -11.13 -15.07
CA ARG A 21 -0.43 -10.71 -15.37
C ARG A 21 -0.52 -9.55 -16.35
N SER A 22 0.53 -8.74 -16.48
CA SER A 22 0.54 -7.57 -17.35
C SER A 22 1.73 -7.59 -18.32
N THR A 23 1.50 -7.05 -19.52
CA THR A 23 2.57 -6.66 -20.46
C THR A 23 2.66 -5.15 -20.62
N ASN A 24 1.86 -4.39 -19.88
CA ASN A 24 1.82 -2.95 -19.95
C ASN A 24 3.04 -2.34 -19.27
N ARG A 25 3.80 -1.56 -20.03
CA ARG A 25 5.05 -0.94 -19.57
C ARG A 25 4.80 0.02 -18.42
N ASP A 26 3.72 0.81 -18.46
CA ASP A 26 3.44 1.80 -17.43
C ASP A 26 3.03 1.14 -16.11
N ILE A 27 2.29 0.03 -16.17
CA ILE A 27 1.96 -0.81 -15.02
C ILE A 27 3.21 -1.44 -14.42
N THR A 28 4.09 -1.97 -15.26
CA THR A 28 5.38 -2.52 -14.81
C THR A 28 6.23 -1.46 -14.12
N LEU A 29 6.25 -0.24 -14.64
CA LEU A 29 7.05 0.86 -14.08
C LEU A 29 6.49 1.35 -12.74
N ILE A 30 5.17 1.52 -12.61
CA ILE A 30 4.59 1.94 -11.34
C ILE A 30 4.73 0.86 -10.27
N ALA A 31 4.54 -0.42 -10.62
CA ALA A 31 4.72 -1.53 -9.69
C ALA A 31 6.14 -1.63 -9.13
N LYS A 32 7.16 -1.45 -9.98
CA LYS A 32 8.56 -1.40 -9.54
C LYS A 32 8.87 -0.23 -8.62
N ARG A 33 8.24 0.93 -8.84
CA ARG A 33 8.41 2.11 -7.98
C ARG A 33 7.81 1.86 -6.61
N ILE A 34 6.57 1.37 -6.57
CA ILE A 34 5.86 1.00 -5.34
C ILE A 34 6.64 -0.07 -4.57
N GLN A 35 7.14 -1.10 -5.26
CA GLN A 35 7.93 -2.14 -4.61
C GLN A 35 9.17 -1.56 -3.92
N ALA A 36 9.92 -0.69 -4.62
CA ALA A 36 11.13 -0.09 -4.06
C ALA A 36 10.83 0.82 -2.85
N SER A 37 9.82 1.69 -2.94
CA SER A 37 9.46 2.59 -1.82
C SER A 37 8.97 1.79 -0.61
N GLN A 38 8.07 0.84 -0.82
CA GLN A 38 7.43 0.07 0.26
C GLN A 38 8.42 -0.89 0.96
N GLU A 39 9.40 -1.45 0.23
CA GLU A 39 10.49 -2.24 0.81
C GLU A 39 11.36 -1.39 1.76
N ASP A 40 11.75 -0.19 1.33
CA ASP A 40 12.55 0.75 2.12
C ASP A 40 11.78 1.24 3.36
N GLU A 41 10.49 1.55 3.20
CA GLU A 41 9.59 1.95 4.29
C GLU A 41 9.40 0.84 5.33
N ILE A 42 9.20 -0.42 4.89
CA ILE A 42 9.15 -1.59 5.79
C ILE A 42 10.47 -1.73 6.55
N ALA A 43 11.61 -1.60 5.88
CA ALA A 43 12.91 -1.71 6.53
C ALA A 43 13.10 -0.64 7.62
N LEU A 44 12.66 0.60 7.34
CA LEU A 44 12.66 1.70 8.30
C LEU A 44 11.76 1.40 9.50
N MET A 45 10.50 1.05 9.28
CA MET A 45 9.55 0.78 10.36
C MET A 45 10.00 -0.38 11.25
N ARG A 46 10.55 -1.43 10.66
CA ARG A 46 11.11 -2.57 11.40
C ARG A 46 12.29 -2.17 12.27
N ARG A 47 13.18 -1.31 11.77
CA ARG A 47 14.31 -0.78 12.56
C ARG A 47 13.78 0.08 13.71
N TRP A 48 12.88 1.01 13.43
CA TRP A 48 12.28 1.89 14.43
C TRP A 48 11.64 1.09 15.59
N LEU A 49 10.92 0.01 15.27
CA LEU A 49 10.33 -0.87 16.30
C LEU A 49 11.40 -1.61 17.12
N ARG A 50 12.43 -2.17 16.46
CA ARG A 50 13.51 -2.89 17.14
C ARG A 50 14.32 -2.01 18.10
N ASP A 51 14.66 -0.80 17.66
CA ASP A 51 15.46 0.15 18.46
C ASP A 51 14.72 0.55 19.75
N ARG A 52 13.39 0.38 19.77
CA ARG A 52 12.50 0.65 20.90
C ARG A 52 12.05 -0.59 21.67
N GLY A 53 12.61 -1.77 21.35
CA GLY A 53 12.21 -3.04 21.96
C GLY A 53 10.74 -3.42 21.72
N GLN A 54 10.12 -2.83 20.70
CA GLN A 54 8.72 -3.07 20.36
C GLN A 54 8.58 -4.32 19.49
N THR A 55 7.42 -4.97 19.57
CA THR A 55 7.08 -6.09 18.69
C THR A 55 7.08 -5.63 17.24
N VAL A 56 7.84 -6.33 16.40
CA VAL A 56 7.82 -6.21 14.94
C VAL A 56 6.81 -7.20 14.39
N PRO A 57 5.68 -6.76 13.83
CA PRO A 57 4.73 -7.66 13.19
C PRO A 57 5.37 -8.36 11.99
N ALA A 58 4.93 -9.60 11.75
CA ALA A 58 5.26 -10.28 10.52
C ALA A 58 4.64 -9.54 9.32
N ALA A 59 5.32 -9.55 8.18
CA ALA A 59 4.82 -8.91 6.96
C ALA A 59 3.72 -9.75 6.27
N ASP A 60 3.69 -11.05 6.57
CA ASP A 60 2.86 -12.07 5.93
C ASP A 60 1.68 -12.51 6.79
N HIS A 61 1.50 -11.96 7.99
CA HIS A 61 0.33 -12.25 8.80
C HIS A 61 -0.90 -11.56 8.22
N ASP A 62 -1.70 -12.33 7.47
CA ASP A 62 -3.05 -11.93 7.10
C ASP A 62 -3.83 -11.63 8.38
N HIS A 63 -4.15 -10.35 8.56
CA HIS A 63 -5.01 -9.86 9.64
C HIS A 63 -6.50 -10.23 9.43
N SER A 64 -6.80 -11.16 8.53
CA SER A 64 -8.13 -11.75 8.36
C SER A 64 -8.49 -12.76 9.47
N GLY A 65 -7.64 -12.93 10.49
CA GLY A 65 -7.93 -13.72 11.68
C GLY A 65 -9.12 -13.17 12.49
N ALA A 66 -10.24 -13.88 12.41
CA ALA A 66 -11.39 -13.92 13.32
C ALA A 66 -11.58 -12.69 14.25
N GLY A 67 -12.18 -11.61 13.72
CA GLY A 67 -12.85 -10.58 14.53
C GLY A 67 -12.20 -9.19 14.56
N GLY A 68 -11.08 -8.96 13.86
CA GLY A 68 -10.51 -7.61 13.68
C GLY A 68 -11.07 -6.89 12.45
N GLU A 69 -11.34 -5.59 12.54
CA GLU A 69 -11.61 -4.77 11.36
C GLU A 69 -10.35 -4.69 10.47
N LEU A 70 -10.52 -4.84 9.16
CA LEU A 70 -9.44 -4.63 8.19
C LEU A 70 -8.96 -3.17 8.28
N MET A 71 -7.64 -2.97 8.17
CA MET A 71 -7.09 -1.62 8.09
C MET A 71 -7.62 -0.93 6.83
N PRO A 72 -7.78 0.41 6.86
CA PRO A 72 -8.25 1.17 5.71
C PRO A 72 -7.46 0.85 4.43
N GLY A 73 -8.18 0.66 3.32
CA GLY A 73 -7.59 0.42 2.00
C GLY A 73 -7.04 -0.99 1.75
N MET A 74 -6.93 -1.85 2.77
CA MET A 74 -6.53 -3.25 2.57
C MET A 74 -7.56 -3.98 1.72
N LEU A 75 -7.09 -4.79 0.78
CA LEU A 75 -7.93 -5.72 0.04
C LEU A 75 -8.38 -6.86 0.95
N THR A 76 -9.64 -7.26 0.82
CA THR A 76 -10.13 -8.53 1.39
C THR A 76 -9.52 -9.73 0.66
N GLU A 77 -9.67 -10.92 1.22
CA GLU A 77 -9.28 -12.17 0.55
C GLU A 77 -9.97 -12.34 -0.80
N GLU A 78 -11.26 -11.98 -0.88
CA GLU A 78 -12.04 -12.05 -2.11
C GLU A 78 -11.49 -11.09 -3.17
N GLN A 79 -11.25 -9.83 -2.80
CA GLN A 79 -10.67 -8.83 -3.71
C GLN A 79 -9.26 -9.22 -4.19
N PHE A 80 -8.44 -9.77 -3.29
CA PHE A 80 -7.11 -10.24 -3.66
C PHE A 80 -7.18 -11.48 -4.56
N ALA A 81 -8.14 -12.38 -4.33
CA ALA A 81 -8.40 -13.53 -5.20
C ALA A 81 -8.92 -13.12 -6.58
N GLU A 82 -9.75 -12.08 -6.67
CA GLU A 82 -10.19 -11.47 -7.92
C GLU A 82 -8.99 -10.89 -8.70
N LEU A 83 -8.14 -10.10 -8.03
CA LEU A 83 -6.93 -9.55 -8.63
C LEU A 83 -5.99 -10.65 -9.16
N LYS A 84 -5.81 -11.76 -8.43
CA LYS A 84 -5.00 -12.91 -8.87
C LYS A 84 -5.52 -13.59 -10.14
N LYS A 85 -6.84 -13.56 -10.35
CA LYS A 85 -7.49 -14.21 -11.50
C LYS A 85 -7.47 -13.33 -12.75
N ALA A 86 -7.46 -12.02 -12.58
CA ALA A 86 -7.42 -11.07 -13.68
C ALA A 86 -6.10 -11.17 -14.48
N THR A 87 -6.15 -10.86 -15.78
CA THR A 87 -4.97 -10.77 -16.66
C THR A 87 -5.15 -9.65 -17.68
N GLY A 88 -4.05 -9.21 -18.29
CA GLY A 88 -4.06 -8.16 -19.31
C GLY A 88 -4.68 -6.85 -18.81
N THR A 89 -5.46 -6.18 -19.65
CA THR A 89 -6.08 -4.89 -19.32
C THR A 89 -7.01 -4.95 -18.11
N ASP A 90 -7.69 -6.07 -17.88
CA ASP A 90 -8.56 -6.23 -16.72
C ASP A 90 -7.74 -6.26 -15.42
N PHE A 91 -6.59 -6.94 -15.45
CA PHE A 91 -5.64 -6.90 -14.34
C PHE A 91 -5.07 -5.49 -14.15
N ASP A 92 -4.67 -4.81 -15.23
CA ASP A 92 -4.10 -3.47 -15.15
C ASP A 92 -5.05 -2.48 -14.47
N ARG A 93 -6.33 -2.51 -14.84
CA ARG A 93 -7.37 -1.67 -14.22
C ARG A 93 -7.58 -2.03 -12.76
N ALA A 94 -7.77 -3.32 -12.46
CA ALA A 94 -8.00 -3.77 -11.09
C ALA A 94 -6.81 -3.44 -10.18
N PHE A 95 -5.58 -3.70 -10.64
CA PHE A 95 -4.34 -3.40 -9.92
C PHE A 95 -4.27 -1.91 -9.54
N VAL A 96 -4.46 -1.01 -10.51
CA VAL A 96 -4.38 0.43 -10.27
C VAL A 96 -5.52 0.91 -9.37
N GLN A 97 -6.74 0.43 -9.58
CA GLN A 97 -7.89 0.80 -8.76
C GLN A 97 -7.71 0.38 -7.29
N TYR A 98 -7.30 -0.86 -7.06
CA TYR A 98 -7.06 -1.36 -5.71
C TYR A 98 -5.85 -0.70 -5.05
N MET A 99 -4.78 -0.43 -5.81
CA MET A 99 -3.60 0.23 -5.26
C MET A 99 -3.90 1.70 -4.91
N ILE A 100 -4.75 2.41 -5.66
CA ILE A 100 -5.24 3.74 -5.26
C ILE A 100 -5.98 3.66 -3.92
N ALA A 101 -6.92 2.73 -3.78
CA ALA A 101 -7.68 2.55 -2.53
C ALA A 101 -6.77 2.20 -1.35
N HIS A 102 -5.77 1.35 -1.59
CA HIS A 102 -4.75 0.96 -0.62
C HIS A 102 -3.95 2.16 -0.13
N HIS A 103 -3.41 2.98 -1.06
CA HIS A 103 -2.67 4.20 -0.75
C HIS A 103 -3.53 5.23 -0.01
N MET A 104 -4.80 5.40 -0.39
CA MET A 104 -5.74 6.25 0.35
C MET A 104 -5.94 5.76 1.79
N GLY A 105 -5.94 4.45 2.01
CA GLY A 105 -5.93 3.84 3.34
C GLY A 105 -4.69 4.21 4.16
N ALA A 106 -3.50 4.18 3.55
CA ALA A 106 -2.27 4.62 4.21
C ALA A 106 -2.34 6.10 4.63
N LEU A 107 -2.92 6.97 3.79
CA LEU A 107 -3.12 8.38 4.13
C LEU A 107 -4.05 8.57 5.34
N GLN A 108 -5.13 7.78 5.44
CA GLN A 108 -6.01 7.80 6.63
C GLN A 108 -5.27 7.35 7.90
N MET A 109 -4.39 6.36 7.79
CA MET A 109 -3.56 5.89 8.91
C MET A 109 -2.55 6.96 9.36
N VAL A 110 -1.95 7.69 8.40
CA VAL A 110 -1.06 8.82 8.67
C VAL A 110 -1.81 9.97 9.33
N GLU A 111 -2.98 10.34 8.83
CA GLU A 111 -3.84 11.36 9.44
C GLU A 111 -4.21 11.01 10.88
N LYS A 112 -4.62 9.76 11.13
CA LYS A 112 -4.92 9.27 12.48
C LYS A 112 -3.70 9.36 13.41
N LEU A 113 -2.50 9.08 12.90
CA LEU A 113 -1.26 9.20 13.66
C LEU A 113 -0.97 10.65 14.05
N PHE A 114 -1.10 11.59 13.11
CA PHE A 114 -0.91 13.02 13.40
C PHE A 114 -1.93 13.58 14.39
N ASN A 115 -3.15 13.03 14.40
CA ASN A 115 -4.20 13.39 15.36
C ASN A 115 -4.06 12.67 16.72
N SER A 116 -3.00 11.90 16.91
CA SER A 116 -2.68 11.22 18.17
C SER A 116 -1.39 11.79 18.79
N ASP A 117 -1.13 11.51 20.06
CA ASP A 117 0.13 11.87 20.73
C ASP A 117 1.36 11.27 20.01
N GLY A 118 1.18 10.21 19.22
CA GLY A 118 2.23 9.59 18.40
C GLY A 118 2.80 10.51 17.31
N GLY A 119 2.08 11.56 16.88
CA GLY A 119 2.56 12.54 15.90
C GLY A 119 3.59 13.53 16.45
N GLN A 120 3.80 13.58 17.77
CA GLN A 120 4.69 14.55 18.41
C GLN A 120 6.17 14.10 18.47
N GLU A 121 6.45 12.82 18.22
CA GLU A 121 7.82 12.32 18.10
C GLU A 121 8.42 12.73 16.75
N THR A 122 9.52 13.50 16.74
CA THR A 122 10.11 14.06 15.53
C THR A 122 10.40 13.02 14.45
N GLU A 123 10.93 11.84 14.83
CA GLU A 123 11.25 10.78 13.88
C GLU A 123 9.98 10.18 13.24
N ILE A 124 8.93 9.96 14.04
CA ILE A 124 7.63 9.49 13.53
C ILE A 124 7.01 10.55 12.61
N PHE A 125 7.07 11.82 13.00
CA PHE A 125 6.53 12.92 12.22
C PHE A 125 7.20 12.99 10.85
N THR A 126 8.55 13.01 10.81
CA THR A 126 9.30 13.03 9.54
C THR A 126 8.96 11.83 8.67
N TYR A 127 8.90 10.63 9.25
CA TYR A 127 8.50 9.44 8.51
C TYR A 127 7.09 9.55 7.94
N ALA A 128 6.10 9.92 8.77
CA ALA A 128 4.71 10.02 8.36
C ALA A 128 4.51 11.11 7.29
N SER A 129 5.26 12.20 7.34
CA SER A 129 5.27 13.23 6.29
C SER A 129 5.85 12.72 4.97
N HIS A 130 6.89 11.88 5.00
CA HIS A 130 7.42 11.25 3.79
C HIS A 130 6.39 10.30 3.17
N VAL A 131 5.78 9.43 3.98
CA VAL A 131 4.72 8.52 3.52
C VAL A 131 3.56 9.31 2.91
N ASP A 132 3.06 10.37 3.56
CA ASP A 132 1.98 11.20 2.99
C ASP A 132 2.35 11.78 1.61
N GLY A 133 3.57 12.32 1.48
CA GLY A 133 4.06 12.88 0.22
C GLY A 133 4.18 11.84 -0.90
N ASP A 134 4.86 10.73 -0.62
CA ASP A 134 5.13 9.69 -1.62
C ASP A 134 3.84 9.00 -2.08
N GLN A 135 2.95 8.65 -1.14
CA GLN A 135 1.67 8.00 -1.44
C GLN A 135 0.76 8.91 -2.28
N ARG A 136 0.73 10.22 -2.03
CA ARG A 136 -0.02 11.19 -2.87
C ARG A 136 0.52 11.25 -4.30
N ILE A 137 1.85 11.30 -4.46
CA ILE A 137 2.48 11.32 -5.78
C ILE A 137 2.16 10.02 -6.55
N GLU A 138 2.16 8.88 -5.86
CA GLU A 138 1.81 7.59 -6.46
C GLU A 138 0.32 7.52 -6.83
N ILE A 139 -0.60 8.00 -5.97
CA ILE A 139 -2.03 8.13 -6.29
C ILE A 139 -2.22 8.96 -7.56
N ASP A 140 -1.61 10.14 -7.67
CA ASP A 140 -1.76 11.02 -8.83
C ASP A 140 -1.30 10.35 -10.14
N ARG A 141 -0.23 9.54 -10.08
CA ARG A 141 0.26 8.78 -11.24
C ARG A 141 -0.69 7.65 -11.59
N MET A 142 -1.16 6.93 -10.60
CA MET A 142 -2.11 5.83 -10.77
C MET A 142 -3.46 6.32 -11.32
N GLN A 143 -3.96 7.46 -10.86
CA GLN A 143 -5.18 8.08 -11.39
C GLN A 143 -5.06 8.42 -12.89
N LYS A 144 -3.92 8.98 -13.30
CA LYS A 144 -3.63 9.25 -14.72
C LYS A 144 -3.59 7.96 -15.54
N LEU A 145 -2.97 6.92 -14.99
CA LEU A 145 -2.90 5.61 -15.65
C LEU A 145 -4.28 4.94 -15.76
N LEU A 146 -5.10 5.01 -14.71
CA LEU A 146 -6.46 4.47 -14.70
C LEU A 146 -7.33 5.15 -15.77
N ALA A 147 -7.22 6.47 -15.91
CA ALA A 147 -7.91 7.22 -16.95
C ALA A 147 -7.47 6.79 -18.37
N GLN A 148 -6.17 6.55 -18.59
CA GLN A 148 -5.65 6.05 -19.87
C GLN A 148 -6.12 4.63 -20.18
N LEU A 149 -6.31 3.80 -19.15
CA LEU A 149 -6.84 2.45 -19.28
C LEU A 149 -8.36 2.43 -19.54
N GLY A 150 -9.05 3.58 -19.52
CA GLY A 150 -10.50 3.67 -19.65
C GLY A 150 -11.26 3.16 -18.42
N GLY A 151 -10.63 3.21 -17.25
CA GLY A 151 -11.29 2.92 -15.98
C GLY A 151 -12.18 4.09 -15.52
N PRO A 152 -13.17 3.84 -14.64
CA PRO A 152 -13.91 4.92 -14.00
C PRO A 152 -12.96 5.79 -13.17
N ALA A 153 -13.24 7.09 -13.07
CA ALA A 153 -12.55 7.94 -12.11
C ALA A 153 -12.78 7.38 -10.69
N PRO A 154 -11.76 7.39 -9.81
CA PRO A 154 -11.97 6.98 -8.43
C PRO A 154 -12.97 7.93 -7.77
N ASN A 155 -13.88 7.35 -6.99
CA ASN A 155 -14.85 8.09 -6.16
C ASN A 155 -14.16 8.77 -4.97
#